data_AF-A0AAN8JLF2-F1
#
_entry.id   AF-A0AAN8JLF2-F1
#
_cell.length_a   1.000
_cell.length_b   1.000
_cell.length_c   1.000
_cell.angle_alpha   90.00
_cell.angle_beta   90.00
_cell.angle_gamma   90.00
#
_symmetry.space_group_name_H-M   'P 1'
#
loop_
_entity.id
_entity.type
_entity.pdbx_description
1 polymer ?
#
loop_
_entity_poly.entity_id
_entity_poly.type
_entity_poly.pdbx_seq_one_letter_code
_entity_poly.pdbx_strand_id
1 'polypeptide(L)'
;MAALTPGFSGADIANVCNEAALIAARDLNTSIGHVHFEQAIERVVAGLEKKTQVLQPEEKKTVAYHEAGHAVAGWFLQHADPLLKVSIIPRGKGLGYAQYLPKEQFLYTKEQVINYTQPI
;
A
#
# COMPACT_ATOMS: atom_id res chain seq x y z
N MET A 1 -6.06 -8.30 10.08
CA MET A 1 -6.62 -6.94 10.10
C MET A 1 -5.68 -5.95 10.75
N ALA A 2 -5.46 -5.96 12.08
CA ALA A 2 -4.55 -5.01 12.74
C ALA A 2 -3.12 -4.99 12.15
N ALA A 3 -2.60 -6.17 11.79
CA ALA A 3 -1.29 -6.30 11.13
C ALA A 3 -1.20 -5.65 9.73
N LEU A 4 -2.34 -5.37 9.08
CA LEU A 4 -2.42 -4.74 7.75
C LEU A 4 -2.65 -3.22 7.84
N THR A 5 -2.88 -2.69 9.05
CA THR A 5 -3.13 -1.26 9.31
C THR A 5 -2.19 -0.70 10.39
N PRO A 6 -0.87 -0.91 10.28
CA PRO A 6 0.09 -0.35 11.22
C PRO A 6 0.06 1.19 11.18
N GLY A 7 0.13 1.84 12.34
CA GLY A 7 0.13 3.31 12.45
C GLY A 7 -1.21 3.98 12.14
N PHE A 8 -2.29 3.22 11.93
CA PHE A 8 -3.63 3.78 11.74
C PHE A 8 -4.18 4.33 13.06
N SER A 9 -4.80 5.51 12.97
CA SER A 9 -5.58 6.06 14.09
C SER A 9 -6.93 5.34 14.23
N GLY A 10 -7.62 5.57 15.36
CA GLY A 10 -9.00 5.07 15.53
C GLY A 10 -9.97 5.59 14.47
N ALA A 11 -9.74 6.81 13.95
CA ALA A 11 -10.53 7.37 12.85
C ALA A 11 -10.27 6.63 11.53
N ASP A 12 -9.02 6.25 11.25
CA ASP A 12 -8.67 5.49 10.05
C ASP A 12 -9.27 4.10 10.08
N ILE A 13 -9.26 3.43 11.25
CA ILE A 13 -9.91 2.13 11.42
C ILE A 13 -11.42 2.23 11.20
N ALA A 14 -12.07 3.26 11.77
CA ALA A 14 -13.49 3.50 11.54
C ALA A 14 -13.80 3.74 10.05
N ASN A 15 -12.93 4.47 9.36
CA ASN A 15 -13.06 4.71 7.93
C ASN A 15 -12.91 3.42 7.11
N VAL A 16 -11.92 2.57 7.43
CA VAL A 16 -11.76 1.24 6.80
C VAL A 16 -13.01 0.38 6.97
N CYS A 17 -13.59 0.34 8.17
CA CYS A 17 -14.81 -0.41 8.42
C CYS A 17 -15.99 0.10 7.58
N ASN A 18 -16.14 1.42 7.48
CA ASN A 18 -17.19 2.03 6.67
C ASN A 18 -17.00 1.73 5.17
N GLU A 19 -15.78 1.89 4.65
CA GLU A 19 -15.46 1.61 3.25
C GLU A 19 -15.64 0.12 2.90
N ALA A 20 -15.28 -0.79 3.80
CA ALA A 20 -15.51 -2.23 3.60
C ALA A 20 -17.00 -2.57 3.45
N ALA A 21 -17.86 -1.92 4.24
CA ALA A 21 -19.31 -2.07 4.13
C ALA A 21 -19.85 -1.50 2.81
N LEU A 22 -19.37 -0.32 2.40
CA LEU A 22 -19.77 0.31 1.14
C LEU A 22 -19.35 -0.52 -0.08
N ILE A 23 -18.17 -1.12 -0.05
CA ILE A 23 -17.67 -2.02 -1.11
C ILE A 23 -18.56 -3.26 -1.19
N ALA A 24 -18.80 -3.93 -0.05
CA ALA A 24 -19.67 -5.10 -0.01
C ALA A 24 -21.08 -4.82 -0.55
N ALA A 25 -21.66 -3.67 -0.16
CA ALA A 25 -22.97 -3.25 -0.61
C ALA A 25 -23.00 -2.91 -2.12
N ARG A 26 -21.95 -2.29 -2.65
CA ARG A 26 -21.83 -1.98 -4.09
C ARG A 26 -21.80 -3.25 -4.93
N ASP A 27 -21.17 -4.30 -4.43
CA ASP A 27 -21.07 -5.59 -5.12
C ASP A 27 -22.30 -6.50 -4.83
N LEU A 28 -23.32 -5.97 -4.15
CA LEU A 28 -24.55 -6.67 -3.76
C LEU A 28 -24.30 -7.93 -2.91
N ASN A 29 -23.21 -7.94 -2.14
CA ASN A 29 -22.88 -9.04 -1.25
C ASN A 29 -23.75 -8.99 0.02
N THR A 30 -24.20 -10.15 0.48
CA THR A 30 -25.06 -10.29 1.67
C THR A 30 -24.28 -10.19 2.99
N SER A 31 -22.95 -10.23 2.94
CA SER A 31 -22.08 -10.17 4.12
C SER A 31 -20.74 -9.51 3.81
N ILE A 32 -20.09 -8.95 4.84
CA ILE A 32 -18.77 -8.36 4.71
C ILE A 32 -17.72 -9.43 5.00
N GLY A 33 -16.96 -9.84 3.97
CA GLY A 33 -15.82 -10.74 4.09
C GLY A 33 -14.46 -10.04 4.13
N HIS A 34 -13.40 -10.83 4.24
CA HIS A 34 -12.01 -10.36 4.31
C HIS A 34 -11.61 -9.52 3.08
N VAL A 35 -12.05 -9.93 1.89
CA VAL A 35 -11.74 -9.24 0.63
C VAL A 35 -12.21 -7.78 0.62
N HIS A 36 -13.34 -7.46 1.26
CA HIS A 36 -13.83 -6.08 1.31
C HIS A 36 -12.96 -5.21 2.21
N PHE A 37 -12.47 -5.78 3.30
CA PHE A 37 -11.54 -5.08 4.18
C PHE A 37 -10.18 -4.86 3.53
N GLU A 38 -9.64 -5.84 2.80
CA GLU A 38 -8.41 -5.65 2.03
C GLU A 38 -8.55 -4.51 1.02
N GLN A 39 -9.66 -4.48 0.26
CA GLN A 39 -9.94 -3.41 -0.69
C GLN A 39 -10.13 -2.04 -0.01
N ALA A 40 -10.78 -2.02 1.16
CA ALA A 40 -10.96 -0.80 1.95
C ALA A 40 -9.62 -0.27 2.49
N ILE A 41 -8.75 -1.14 3.01
CA ILE A 41 -7.41 -0.77 3.46
C ILE A 41 -6.61 -0.20 2.28
N GLU A 42 -6.60 -0.87 1.13
CA GLU A 42 -5.92 -0.36 -0.07
C GLU A 42 -6.44 1.02 -0.50
N ARG A 43 -7.76 1.22 -0.42
CA ARG A 43 -8.37 2.49 -0.74
C ARG A 43 -7.95 3.60 0.23
N VAL A 44 -7.86 3.31 1.52
CA VAL A 44 -7.45 4.29 2.54
C VAL A 44 -5.96 4.60 2.43
N VAL A 45 -5.10 3.60 2.20
CA VAL A 45 -3.65 3.77 2.08
C VAL A 45 -3.25 4.42 0.76
N ALA A 46 -3.66 3.83 -0.37
CA ALA A 46 -3.17 4.19 -1.70
C ALA A 46 -4.13 5.11 -2.47
N GLY A 47 -5.36 5.26 -1.98
CA GLY A 47 -6.40 6.07 -2.63
C GLY A 47 -7.20 5.33 -3.69
N LEU A 48 -8.03 6.10 -4.38
CA LEU A 48 -8.92 5.63 -5.45
C LEU A 48 -8.15 4.99 -6.61
N GLU A 49 -8.56 3.77 -6.97
CA GLU A 49 -8.11 3.09 -8.19
C GLU A 49 -8.60 3.84 -9.43
N LYS A 50 -7.69 4.09 -10.37
CA LYS A 50 -8.05 4.73 -11.64
C LYS A 50 -8.27 3.67 -12.73
N LYS A 51 -9.45 3.06 -12.74
CA LYS A 51 -9.83 2.04 -13.73
C LYS A 51 -9.79 2.52 -15.18
N THR A 52 -9.93 3.83 -15.41
CA THR A 52 -9.89 4.45 -16.75
C THR A 52 -8.47 4.79 -17.22
N GLN A 53 -7.48 4.81 -16.32
CA GLN A 53 -6.10 5.12 -16.69
C GLN A 53 -5.40 3.83 -17.12
N VAL A 54 -5.64 3.44 -18.37
CA VAL A 54 -4.99 2.29 -18.99
C VAL A 54 -3.60 2.70 -19.47
N LEU A 55 -2.57 2.25 -18.76
CA LEU A 55 -1.17 2.38 -19.17
C LEU A 55 -0.89 1.51 -20.40
N GLN A 56 -0.10 2.04 -21.33
CA GLN A 56 0.41 1.29 -22.48
C GLN A 56 1.31 0.14 -22.01
N PRO A 57 1.47 -0.95 -22.79
CA PRO A 57 2.30 -2.09 -22.38
C PRO A 57 3.73 -1.71 -21.96
N GLU A 58 4.36 -0.77 -22.68
CA GLU A 58 5.72 -0.28 -22.35
C GLU A 58 5.75 0.57 -21.08
N GLU A 59 4.71 1.37 -20.83
CA GLU A 59 4.58 2.15 -19.58
C GLU A 59 4.37 1.21 -18.39
N LYS A 60 3.50 0.19 -18.53
CA LYS A 60 3.32 -0.85 -17.50
C LYS A 60 4.62 -1.58 -17.19
N LYS A 61 5.41 -1.91 -18.21
CA LYS A 61 6.72 -2.55 -18.04
C LYS A 61 7.67 -1.65 -17.28
N THR A 62 7.69 -0.36 -17.59
CA THR A 62 8.52 0.64 -16.90
C THR A 62 8.14 0.78 -15.43
N VAL A 63 6.83 0.92 -15.14
CA VAL A 63 6.31 0.96 -13.76
C VAL A 63 6.62 -0.34 -13.03
N ALA A 64 6.47 -1.50 -13.67
CA ALA A 64 6.79 -2.78 -13.07
C ALA A 64 8.26 -2.89 -12.67
N TYR A 65 9.20 -2.41 -13.48
CA TYR A 65 10.60 -2.37 -13.09
C TYR A 65 10.88 -1.38 -11.97
N HIS A 66 10.21 -0.22 -11.95
CA HIS A 66 10.33 0.75 -10.87
C HIS A 66 9.89 0.16 -9.52
N GLU A 67 8.67 -0.39 -9.47
CA GLU A 67 8.13 -1.02 -8.27
C GLU A 67 8.89 -2.29 -7.86
N ALA A 68 9.43 -3.04 -8.83
CA ALA A 68 10.32 -4.17 -8.53
C ALA A 68 11.67 -3.71 -7.94
N GLY A 69 12.19 -2.56 -8.38
CA GLY A 69 13.37 -1.94 -7.79
C GLY A 69 13.17 -1.62 -6.30
N HIS A 70 12.03 -0.98 -5.98
CA HIS A 70 11.57 -0.77 -4.60
C HIS A 70 11.53 -2.06 -3.79
N ALA A 71 10.92 -3.10 -4.36
CA ALA A 71 10.76 -4.38 -3.66
C ALA A 71 12.09 -5.10 -3.41
N VAL A 72 12.97 -5.16 -4.42
CA VAL A 72 14.26 -5.85 -4.32
C VAL A 72 15.20 -5.09 -3.39
N ALA A 73 15.33 -3.78 -3.54
CA ALA A 73 16.17 -2.96 -2.67
C ALA A 73 15.73 -3.07 -1.19
N GLY A 74 14.42 -2.92 -0.93
CA GLY A 74 13.86 -3.07 0.41
C GLY A 74 14.06 -4.47 1.01
N TRP A 75 14.07 -5.52 0.19
CA TRP A 75 14.27 -6.90 0.65
C TRP A 75 15.70 -7.17 1.15
N PHE A 76 16.70 -6.59 0.49
CA PHE A 76 18.12 -6.84 0.82
C PHE A 76 18.69 -5.87 1.86
N LEU A 77 18.05 -4.72 2.11
CA LEU A 77 18.49 -3.75 3.10
C LEU A 77 18.05 -4.16 4.52
N GLN A 78 19.01 -4.54 5.37
CA GLN A 78 18.78 -5.04 6.74
C GLN A 78 17.91 -4.13 7.63
N HIS A 79 17.96 -2.81 7.40
CA HIS A 79 17.24 -1.83 8.21
C HIS A 79 16.04 -1.20 7.50
N ALA A 80 15.74 -1.61 6.26
CA ALA A 80 14.54 -1.14 5.58
C ALA A 80 13.28 -1.67 6.27
N ASP A 81 12.18 -0.95 6.07
CA ASP A 81 10.88 -1.42 6.55
C ASP A 81 10.43 -2.65 5.75
N PRO A 82 9.87 -3.67 6.41
CA PRO A 82 9.32 -4.83 5.73
C PRO A 82 8.30 -4.42 4.64
N LEU A 83 8.50 -4.90 3.43
CA LEU A 83 7.52 -4.73 2.35
C LEU A 83 6.33 -5.67 2.59
N LEU A 84 5.13 -5.10 2.69
CA LEU A 84 3.88 -5.86 2.82
C LEU A 84 3.26 -6.20 1.48
N LYS A 85 3.24 -5.22 0.57
CA LYS A 85 2.56 -5.35 -0.72
C LYS A 85 3.16 -4.39 -1.73
N VAL A 86 3.25 -4.83 -2.98
CA VAL A 86 3.63 -4.01 -4.12
C VAL A 86 2.61 -4.19 -5.24
N SER A 87 2.28 -3.11 -5.95
CA SER A 87 1.32 -3.13 -7.05
C SER A 87 1.68 -2.12 -8.13
N ILE A 88 1.43 -2.50 -9.38
CA ILE A 88 1.58 -1.64 -10.57
C ILE A 88 0.25 -1.01 -11.01
N ILE A 89 -0.80 -1.15 -10.19
CA ILE A 89 -2.12 -0.61 -10.49
C ILE A 89 -2.13 0.88 -10.13
N PRO A 90 -2.48 1.78 -11.07
CA PRO A 90 -2.50 3.22 -10.81
C PRO A 90 -3.52 3.58 -9.73
N ARG A 91 -3.06 4.25 -8.67
CA ARG A 91 -3.89 4.74 -7.57
C ARG A 91 -3.51 6.18 -7.23
N GLY A 92 -4.52 7.02 -6.96
CA GLY A 92 -4.29 8.42 -6.60
C GLY A 92 -3.45 9.18 -7.63
N LYS A 93 -2.32 9.76 -7.20
CA LYS A 93 -1.37 10.46 -8.09
C LYS A 93 -0.23 9.56 -8.61
N GLY A 94 -0.12 8.32 -8.14
CA GLY A 94 0.93 7.37 -8.52
C GLY A 94 0.53 6.45 -9.67
N LEU A 95 1.53 5.91 -10.36
CA LEU A 95 1.36 4.89 -11.41
C LEU A 95 1.50 3.45 -10.87
N GLY A 96 2.04 3.30 -9.67
CA GLY A 96 2.14 2.10 -8.86
C GLY A 96 2.19 2.48 -7.38
N TYR A 97 2.28 1.50 -6.49
CA TYR A 97 2.54 1.73 -5.07
C TYR A 97 3.22 0.54 -4.39
N ALA A 98 4.08 0.86 -3.42
CA ALA A 98 4.65 -0.08 -2.47
C ALA A 98 4.17 0.28 -1.05
N GLN A 99 3.68 -0.72 -0.32
CA GLN A 99 3.24 -0.60 1.06
C GLN A 99 4.28 -1.24 1.98
N TYR A 100 4.82 -0.44 2.87
CA TYR A 100 5.78 -0.85 3.87
C TYR A 100 5.10 -0.95 5.25
N LEU A 101 5.64 -1.79 6.12
CA LEU A 101 5.28 -1.89 7.53
C LEU A 101 6.34 -1.14 8.36
N PRO A 102 6.08 0.10 8.78
CA PRO A 102 7.04 0.80 9.62
C PRO A 102 7.27 0.05 10.92
N LYS A 103 8.53 -0.09 11.34
CA LYS A 103 8.82 -0.54 12.71
C LYS A 103 8.34 0.52 13.70
N GLU A 104 7.60 0.10 14.73
CA GLU A 104 7.22 0.97 15.85
C GLU A 104 8.47 1.26 16.72
N GLN A 105 9.29 2.21 16.28
CA GLN A 105 10.50 2.65 16.97
C GLN A 105 10.46 4.17 17.18
N PHE A 106 10.76 4.61 18.41
CA PHE A 106 10.76 6.04 18.76
C PHE A 106 12.14 6.71 18.54
N LEU A 107 13.19 5.91 18.35
CA LEU A 107 14.56 6.37 18.19
C LEU A 107 15.15 5.73 16.93
N TYR A 108 15.71 6.56 16.06
CA TYR A 108 16.36 6.13 14.81
C TYR A 108 17.86 6.40 14.88
N THR A 109 18.67 5.44 14.44
CA THR A 109 20.12 5.65 14.26
C THR A 109 20.40 6.32 12.92
N LYS A 110 21.62 6.87 12.77
CA LYS A 110 22.06 7.51 11.53
C LYS A 110 21.97 6.57 10.34
N GLU A 111 22.35 5.31 10.52
CA GLU A 111 22.33 4.27 9.48
C GLU A 111 20.90 3.97 9.03
N GLN A 112 19.94 3.95 9.95
CA GLN A 112 18.53 3.76 9.62
C GLN A 112 18.01 4.92 8.78
N VAL A 113 18.28 6.17 9.18
CA VAL A 113 17.88 7.36 8.41
C VAL A 113 18.51 7.38 7.02
N ILE A 114 19.80 7.04 6.89
CA ILE A 114 20.47 6.97 5.58
C ILE A 114 19.75 5.98 4.67
N ASN A 115 19.39 4.80 5.18
CA ASN A 115 18.68 3.78 4.40
C ASN A 115 17.27 4.23 3.98
N TYR A 116 16.57 5.06 4.77
CA TYR A 116 15.30 5.66 4.36
C TYR A 116 15.44 6.75 3.28
N THR A 117 16.57 7.44 3.25
CA THR A 117 16.81 8.58 2.34
C THR A 117 17.54 8.21 1.05
N GLN A 118 18.01 6.96 0.91
CA GLN A 118 18.54 6.51 -0.37
C GLN A 118 17.42 6.59 -1.41
N PRO A 119 17.60 7.37 -2.49
CA PRO A 119 16.64 7.37 -3.58
C PRO A 119 16.60 5.96 -4.16
N ILE A 120 15.41 5.36 -4.12
CA ILE A 120 15.14 4.08 -4.76
C ILE A 120 14.73 4.34 -6.21
#